data_AF-A0A2N3F884-F1
#
_entry.id   AF-A0A2N3F884-F1
#
_cell.length_a   1.000
_cell.length_b   1.000
_cell.length_c   1.000
_cell.angle_alpha   90.00
_cell.angle_beta   90.00
_cell.angle_gamma   90.00
#
_symmetry.space_group_name_H-M   'P 1'
#
loop_
_entity.id
_entity.type
_entity.pdbx_description
1 polymer ?
#
loop_
_entity_poly.entity_id
_entity_poly.type
_entity_poly.pdbx_seq_one_letter_code
_entity_poly.pdbx_strand_id
1 'polypeptide(L)'
;MRLLSVDWDFFFPSGEKTDYWALWDWGHSEKHGGELLQVLWQSRAVGFRHYKMDLPTTSGEELTFWKRFTFSDDCELYLGDSHKGAIRPEIAEGITAVYNYDAHADCGYHKDALKNAKRDQRVACEDWMLGYHIVNGLKGSDLHVRYPSWRSYAMTDEPNPSLKNVDRQVDDDKPVDVIFDRIFIARSGAWVPPWLDDKWEQFIQDCPVEVTDILGELTMVRDWDLSLVQQELDARKQLMKMHEEAQ
;
A
#
# COMPACT_ATOMS: atom_id res chain seq x y z
N MET A 1 15.96 -9.22 -14.95
CA MET A 1 16.08 -8.26 -13.84
C MET A 1 15.05 -8.59 -12.77
N ARG A 2 15.31 -8.31 -11.50
CA ARG A 2 14.38 -8.59 -10.39
C ARG A 2 13.88 -7.28 -9.78
N LEU A 3 12.55 -7.18 -9.67
CA LEU A 3 11.88 -6.04 -9.06
C LEU A 3 11.57 -6.33 -7.59
N LEU A 4 11.98 -5.42 -6.69
CA LEU A 4 11.44 -5.29 -5.35
C LEU A 4 10.32 -4.24 -5.40
N SER A 5 9.08 -4.66 -5.20
CA SER A 5 7.92 -3.77 -5.08
C SER A 5 7.53 -3.67 -3.62
N VAL A 6 7.37 -2.45 -3.11
CA VAL A 6 7.02 -2.20 -1.71
C VAL A 6 5.82 -1.26 -1.65
N ASP A 7 4.73 -1.75 -1.10
CA ASP A 7 3.61 -0.90 -0.70
C ASP A 7 3.84 -0.35 0.70
N TRP A 8 3.65 0.94 0.92
CA TRP A 8 3.75 1.53 2.25
C TRP A 8 2.70 0.98 3.22
N ASP A 9 1.57 0.49 2.71
CA ASP A 9 0.55 -0.14 3.55
C ASP A 9 1.02 -1.46 4.19
N PHE A 10 2.10 -2.08 3.67
CA PHE A 10 2.78 -3.22 4.31
C PHE A 10 3.14 -2.90 5.76
N PHE A 11 3.54 -1.65 6.03
CA PHE A 11 3.93 -1.20 7.36
C PHE A 11 2.77 -0.64 8.18
N PHE A 12 1.52 -0.68 7.71
CA PHE A 12 0.39 -0.03 8.36
C PHE A 12 -0.66 -1.06 8.85
N PRO A 13 -0.53 -1.57 10.10
CA PRO A 13 -1.45 -2.57 10.63
C PRO A 13 -2.90 -2.11 10.59
N SER A 14 -3.74 -2.79 9.80
CA SER A 14 -5.16 -2.47 9.69
C SER A 14 -5.99 -3.12 10.79
N GLY A 15 -7.03 -2.42 11.26
CA GLY A 15 -7.97 -2.91 12.26
C GLY A 15 -9.10 -3.77 11.70
N GLU A 16 -8.92 -4.40 10.53
CA GLU A 16 -9.91 -5.22 9.81
C GLU A 16 -10.52 -6.34 10.67
N LYS A 17 -9.77 -6.84 11.66
CA LYS A 17 -10.18 -7.91 12.57
C LYS A 17 -10.65 -7.41 13.94
N THR A 18 -10.98 -6.13 14.05
CA THR A 18 -11.46 -5.51 15.29
C THR A 18 -12.93 -5.10 15.21
N ASP A 19 -13.56 -4.84 16.35
CA ASP A 19 -14.92 -4.28 16.40
C ASP A 19 -15.03 -2.89 15.74
N TYR A 20 -13.88 -2.23 15.52
CA TYR A 20 -13.75 -0.92 14.88
C TYR A 20 -13.26 -1.02 13.43
N TRP A 21 -13.41 -2.19 12.78
CA TRP A 21 -13.01 -2.42 11.40
C TRP A 21 -13.48 -1.33 10.43
N ALA A 22 -14.64 -0.71 10.67
CA ALA A 22 -15.16 0.38 9.84
C ALA A 22 -14.30 1.66 9.85
N LEU A 23 -13.49 1.90 10.88
CA LEU A 23 -12.48 2.98 10.86
C LEU A 23 -11.37 2.71 9.83
N TRP A 24 -11.23 1.43 9.48
CA TRP A 24 -10.26 0.83 8.59
C TRP A 24 -10.91 0.18 7.37
N ASP A 25 -12.18 0.48 7.07
CA ASP A 25 -12.82 -0.04 5.86
C ASP A 25 -12.69 1.01 4.74
N TRP A 26 -12.22 0.57 3.59
CA TRP A 26 -11.67 1.41 2.52
C TRP A 26 -12.23 0.95 1.18
N GLY A 27 -13.55 1.00 1.00
CA GLY A 27 -14.20 0.76 -0.30
C GLY A 27 -13.88 1.81 -1.38
N HIS A 28 -12.64 2.29 -1.48
CA HIS A 28 -12.23 3.39 -2.33
C HIS A 28 -10.95 3.05 -3.10
N SER A 29 -10.96 3.41 -4.39
CA SER A 29 -9.81 3.37 -5.27
C SER A 29 -9.07 4.71 -5.22
N GLU A 30 -7.76 4.69 -5.43
CA GLU A 30 -6.89 5.88 -5.64
C GLU A 30 -7.37 6.80 -6.78
N LYS A 31 -8.33 6.34 -7.59
CA LYS A 31 -8.93 7.05 -8.73
C LYS A 31 -9.54 8.42 -8.38
N HIS A 32 -9.83 8.69 -7.11
CA HIS A 32 -10.60 9.87 -6.70
C HIS A 32 -9.76 11.11 -6.31
N GLY A 33 -8.42 11.07 -6.48
CA GLY A 33 -7.55 12.24 -6.34
C GLY A 33 -7.25 12.65 -4.89
N GLY A 34 -6.22 13.49 -4.72
CA GLY A 34 -5.65 13.84 -3.40
C GLY A 34 -6.62 14.57 -2.44
N GLU A 35 -7.53 15.40 -2.96
CA GLU A 35 -8.49 16.14 -2.13
C GLU A 35 -9.50 15.22 -1.44
N LEU A 36 -10.01 14.19 -2.13
CA LEU A 36 -10.91 13.22 -1.50
C LEU A 36 -10.17 12.41 -0.43
N LEU A 37 -8.91 12.05 -0.70
CA LEU A 37 -8.08 11.33 0.27
C LEU A 37 -7.90 12.15 1.56
N GLN A 38 -7.68 13.46 1.45
CA GLN A 38 -7.54 14.34 2.61
C GLN A 38 -8.81 14.35 3.47
N VAL A 39 -9.99 14.52 2.85
CA VAL A 39 -11.28 14.50 3.55
C VAL A 39 -11.54 13.13 4.20
N LEU A 40 -11.21 12.03 3.52
CA LEU A 40 -11.39 10.68 4.05
C LEU A 40 -10.53 10.46 5.31
N TRP A 41 -9.25 10.82 5.27
CA TRP A 41 -8.37 10.66 6.43
C TRP A 41 -8.77 11.56 7.60
N GLN A 42 -9.28 12.76 7.32
CA GLN A 42 -9.82 13.64 8.36
C GLN A 42 -11.02 13.00 9.07
N SER A 43 -12.00 12.53 8.30
CA SER A 43 -13.19 11.86 8.84
C SER A 43 -12.83 10.64 9.71
N ARG A 44 -11.84 9.86 9.29
CA ARG A 44 -11.37 8.68 10.04
C ARG A 44 -10.68 9.06 11.33
N ALA A 45 -9.80 10.07 11.32
CA ALA A 45 -9.18 10.57 12.54
C ALA A 45 -10.22 11.06 13.54
N VAL A 46 -11.29 11.72 13.07
CA VAL A 46 -12.45 12.07 13.91
C VAL A 46 -13.08 10.82 14.51
N GLY A 47 -13.24 9.74 13.73
CA GLY A 47 -13.68 8.43 14.21
C GLY A 47 -12.80 7.87 15.34
N PHE A 48 -11.49 7.76 15.13
CA PHE A 48 -10.55 7.29 16.17
C PHE A 48 -10.69 8.12 17.46
N ARG A 49 -10.69 9.45 17.35
CA ARG A 49 -10.82 10.34 18.50
C ARG A 49 -12.20 10.24 19.17
N HIS A 50 -13.28 10.07 18.40
CA HIS A 50 -14.63 9.85 18.92
C HIS A 50 -14.68 8.59 19.81
N TYR A 51 -14.04 7.51 19.37
CA TYR A 51 -13.91 6.27 20.14
C TYR A 51 -12.77 6.31 21.19
N LYS A 52 -12.13 7.46 21.41
CA LYS A 52 -11.02 7.65 22.35
C LYS A 52 -9.83 6.74 22.08
N MET A 53 -9.61 6.41 20.81
CA MET A 53 -8.47 5.66 20.31
C MET A 53 -7.37 6.63 19.87
N ASP A 54 -6.12 6.18 20.02
CA ASP A 54 -4.99 6.87 19.41
C ASP A 54 -5.04 6.74 17.88
N LEU A 55 -4.41 7.70 17.19
CA LEU A 55 -4.22 7.56 15.75
C LEU A 55 -3.24 6.41 15.49
N PRO A 56 -3.54 5.54 14.50
CA PRO A 56 -2.68 4.42 14.20
C PRO A 56 -1.32 4.86 13.68
N THR A 57 -0.34 3.99 13.91
CA THR A 57 1.06 4.14 13.51
C THR A 57 1.51 2.91 12.72
N THR A 58 2.68 3.02 12.10
CA THR A 58 3.39 1.92 11.46
C THR A 58 3.75 0.76 12.41
N SER A 59 3.99 -0.42 11.86
CA SER A 59 4.33 -1.67 12.57
C SER A 59 5.71 -1.65 13.23
N GLY A 60 6.63 -0.80 12.76
CA GLY A 60 8.04 -0.77 13.16
C GLY A 60 8.94 -1.63 12.29
N GLU A 61 8.38 -2.47 11.41
CA GLU A 61 9.14 -3.30 10.45
C GLU A 61 9.90 -2.42 9.43
N GLU A 62 9.45 -1.18 9.22
CA GLU A 62 10.11 -0.22 8.31
C GLU A 62 11.54 0.11 8.74
N LEU A 63 11.86 0.01 10.04
CA LEU A 63 13.14 0.42 10.63
C LEU A 63 14.31 -0.53 10.30
N THR A 64 13.98 -1.78 9.93
CA THR A 64 14.96 -2.82 9.60
C THR A 64 14.81 -3.34 8.19
N PHE A 65 13.76 -2.94 7.48
CA PHE A 65 13.37 -3.46 6.17
C PHE A 65 14.53 -3.52 5.18
N TRP A 66 15.23 -2.40 4.94
CA TRP A 66 16.29 -2.30 3.94
C TRP A 66 17.51 -3.18 4.21
N LYS A 67 17.76 -3.54 5.48
CA LYS A 67 18.94 -4.35 5.88
C LYS A 67 18.87 -5.79 5.37
N ARG A 68 17.72 -6.20 4.83
CA ARG A 68 17.43 -7.56 4.39
C ARG A 68 17.72 -7.80 2.91
N PHE A 69 17.95 -6.74 2.15
CA PHE A 69 18.02 -6.80 0.69
C PHE A 69 19.41 -6.45 0.17
N THR A 70 19.76 -7.05 -0.97
CA THR A 70 20.98 -6.72 -1.73
C THR A 70 20.57 -6.13 -3.08
N PHE A 71 21.28 -5.09 -3.50
CA PHE A 71 21.00 -4.35 -4.74
C PHE A 71 22.19 -4.46 -5.69
N SER A 72 21.92 -4.44 -6.99
CA SER A 72 22.97 -4.30 -8.00
C SER A 72 23.57 -2.89 -7.98
N ASP A 73 24.77 -2.73 -8.53
CA ASP A 73 25.44 -1.42 -8.58
C ASP A 73 24.64 -0.37 -9.38
N ASP A 74 23.88 -0.82 -10.39
CA ASP A 74 23.04 0.00 -11.26
C ASP A 74 21.54 -0.08 -10.87
N CYS A 75 21.23 -0.37 -9.60
CA CYS A 75 19.85 -0.51 -9.15
C CYS A 75 19.08 0.82 -9.30
N GLU A 76 17.88 0.75 -9.88
CA GLU A 76 17.03 1.93 -10.07
C GLU A 76 15.89 1.95 -9.05
N LEU A 77 15.65 3.10 -8.41
CA LEU A 77 14.56 3.30 -7.46
C LEU A 77 13.50 4.25 -8.02
N TYR A 78 12.26 3.78 -8.10
CA TYR A 78 11.11 4.55 -8.56
C TYR A 78 10.09 4.74 -7.44
N LEU A 79 9.53 5.94 -7.34
CA LEU A 79 8.50 6.26 -6.35
C LEU A 79 7.15 6.55 -7.03
N GLY A 80 6.05 6.17 -6.41
CA GLY A 80 4.71 6.54 -6.87
C GLY A 80 3.68 6.56 -5.74
N ASP A 81 2.52 7.13 -5.99
CA ASP A 81 1.42 7.09 -5.01
C ASP A 81 0.60 5.79 -5.09
N SER A 82 0.48 5.22 -6.30
CA SER A 82 -0.30 4.02 -6.59
C SER A 82 0.62 2.83 -6.86
N HIS A 83 0.32 1.67 -6.26
CA HIS A 83 1.13 0.48 -6.48
C HIS A 83 1.11 -0.01 -7.94
N LYS A 84 0.03 0.31 -8.67
CA LYS A 84 -0.06 0.09 -10.11
C LYS A 84 1.07 0.78 -10.90
N GLY A 85 1.71 1.82 -10.36
CA GLY A 85 2.89 2.45 -10.98
C GLY A 85 4.01 1.45 -11.30
N ALA A 86 4.10 0.34 -10.57
CA ALA A 86 5.08 -0.71 -10.75
C ALA A 86 5.05 -1.40 -12.13
N ILE A 87 3.96 -1.28 -12.91
CA ILE A 87 3.85 -1.87 -14.27
C ILE A 87 4.07 -0.85 -15.40
N ARG A 88 4.56 0.36 -15.10
CA ARG A 88 4.92 1.31 -16.18
C ARG A 88 6.05 0.74 -17.04
N PRO A 89 6.06 1.01 -18.36
CA PRO A 89 7.05 0.43 -19.28
C PRO A 89 8.50 0.53 -18.82
N GLU A 90 8.91 1.70 -18.33
CA GLU A 90 10.25 1.99 -17.82
C GLU A 90 10.63 1.13 -16.60
N ILE A 91 9.66 0.69 -15.81
CA ILE A 91 9.85 -0.17 -14.64
C ILE A 91 9.68 -1.65 -15.00
N ALA A 92 8.82 -1.97 -15.97
CA ALA A 92 8.50 -3.34 -16.33
C ALA A 92 9.51 -3.95 -17.31
N GLU A 93 10.20 -3.13 -18.11
CA GLU A 93 11.14 -3.60 -19.12
C GLU A 93 12.26 -4.47 -18.50
N GLY A 94 12.49 -5.66 -19.09
CA GLY A 94 13.55 -6.58 -18.69
C GLY A 94 13.33 -7.33 -17.37
N ILE A 95 12.21 -7.09 -16.67
CA ILE A 95 11.88 -7.79 -15.43
C ILE A 95 11.54 -9.26 -15.70
N THR A 96 12.12 -10.13 -14.89
CA THR A 96 12.00 -11.59 -14.95
C THR A 96 11.40 -12.20 -13.69
N ALA A 97 11.34 -11.44 -12.59
CA ALA A 97 10.69 -11.83 -11.35
C ALA A 97 10.27 -10.58 -10.54
N VAL A 98 9.18 -10.69 -9.79
CA VAL A 98 8.64 -9.60 -8.94
C VAL A 98 8.49 -10.11 -7.51
N TYR A 99 9.03 -9.35 -6.55
CA TYR A 99 8.85 -9.57 -5.13
C TYR A 99 8.03 -8.42 -4.56
N ASN A 100 6.75 -8.68 -4.31
CA ASN A 100 5.78 -7.72 -3.79
C ASN A 100 5.68 -7.82 -2.27
N TYR A 101 6.07 -6.76 -1.57
CA TYR A 101 5.89 -6.57 -0.13
C TYR A 101 4.72 -5.61 0.08
N ASP A 102 3.58 -6.17 0.44
CA ASP A 102 2.31 -5.47 0.38
C ASP A 102 1.33 -6.08 1.39
N ALA A 103 0.44 -5.26 1.96
CA ALA A 103 -0.67 -5.80 2.73
C ALA A 103 -1.60 -6.63 1.82
N HIS A 104 -1.64 -6.37 0.52
CA HIS A 104 -2.51 -6.94 -0.49
C HIS A 104 -1.77 -7.84 -1.49
N ALA A 105 -2.49 -8.77 -2.12
CA ALA A 105 -1.90 -9.71 -3.07
C ALA A 105 -1.60 -9.07 -4.43
N ASP A 106 -2.41 -8.09 -4.83
CA ASP A 106 -2.33 -7.33 -6.09
C ASP A 106 -2.13 -8.16 -7.38
N CYS A 107 -2.56 -9.42 -7.33
CA CYS A 107 -2.43 -10.40 -8.40
C CYS A 107 -3.79 -11.01 -8.81
N GLY A 108 -4.85 -10.20 -8.68
CA GLY A 108 -6.21 -10.47 -9.12
C GLY A 108 -7.00 -11.42 -8.21
N TYR A 109 -7.99 -10.86 -7.51
CA TYR A 109 -8.80 -11.55 -6.49
C TYR A 109 -9.99 -12.35 -7.02
N HIS A 110 -10.25 -12.34 -8.33
CA HIS A 110 -11.38 -13.04 -8.92
C HIS A 110 -10.98 -13.81 -10.17
N LYS A 111 -11.64 -14.95 -10.42
CA LYS A 111 -11.33 -15.88 -11.52
C LYS A 111 -11.24 -15.26 -12.92
N ASP A 112 -11.94 -14.13 -13.12
CA ASP A 112 -12.01 -13.41 -14.38
C ASP A 112 -10.99 -12.26 -14.49
N ALA A 113 -10.15 -11.99 -13.47
CA ALA A 113 -9.25 -10.83 -13.45
C ALA A 113 -8.27 -10.87 -14.62
N LEU A 114 -7.58 -12.00 -14.82
CA LEU A 114 -6.68 -12.18 -15.95
C LEU A 114 -7.38 -12.02 -17.31
N LYS A 115 -8.62 -12.51 -17.41
CA LYS A 115 -9.41 -12.38 -18.64
C LYS A 115 -9.80 -10.92 -18.89
N ASN A 116 -10.22 -10.21 -17.85
CA ASN A 116 -10.57 -8.80 -17.92
C ASN A 116 -9.34 -7.95 -18.25
N ALA A 117 -8.22 -8.16 -17.57
CA ALA A 117 -6.97 -7.44 -17.83
C ALA A 117 -6.49 -7.61 -19.29
N LYS A 118 -6.58 -8.84 -19.83
CA LYS A 118 -6.27 -9.11 -21.25
C LYS A 118 -7.27 -8.49 -22.21
N ARG A 119 -8.57 -8.51 -21.89
CA ARG A 119 -9.62 -7.92 -22.75
C ARG A 119 -9.49 -6.39 -22.81
N ASP A 120 -9.32 -5.78 -21.64
CA ASP A 120 -9.36 -4.33 -21.47
C ASP A 120 -7.99 -3.68 -21.69
N GLN A 121 -6.94 -4.49 -21.84
CA GLN A 121 -5.54 -4.05 -21.98
C GLN A 121 -5.15 -3.08 -20.85
N ARG A 122 -5.66 -3.37 -19.66
CA ARG A 122 -5.56 -2.51 -18.48
C ARG A 122 -5.63 -3.35 -17.22
N VAL A 123 -4.80 -3.00 -16.26
CA VAL A 123 -4.88 -3.45 -14.86
C VAL A 123 -5.37 -2.31 -13.95
N ALA A 124 -6.06 -2.66 -12.88
CA ALA A 124 -6.31 -1.85 -11.69
C ALA A 124 -5.19 -2.08 -10.66
N CYS A 125 -5.35 -1.53 -9.45
CA CYS A 125 -4.36 -1.69 -8.39
C CYS A 125 -4.37 -3.14 -7.87
N GLU A 126 -5.56 -3.66 -7.58
CA GLU A 126 -5.78 -5.03 -7.11
C GLU A 126 -5.30 -6.18 -8.04
N ASP A 127 -4.87 -5.86 -9.27
CA ASP A 127 -4.40 -6.83 -10.26
C ASP A 127 -3.18 -6.39 -11.08
N TRP A 128 -2.42 -5.37 -10.63
CA TRP A 128 -1.29 -4.83 -11.39
C TRP A 128 -0.21 -5.87 -11.69
N MET A 129 0.02 -6.84 -10.79
CA MET A 129 1.02 -7.91 -11.00
C MET A 129 0.64 -8.81 -12.17
N LEU A 130 -0.65 -8.93 -12.52
CA LEU A 130 -1.07 -9.65 -13.74
C LEU A 130 -0.51 -9.00 -15.00
N GLY A 131 -0.21 -7.70 -14.95
CA GLY A 131 0.48 -6.98 -16.01
C GLY A 131 1.81 -7.64 -16.39
N TYR A 132 2.61 -8.09 -15.42
CA TYR A 132 3.89 -8.75 -15.69
C TYR A 132 3.71 -10.09 -16.42
N HIS A 133 2.62 -10.82 -16.17
CA HIS A 133 2.27 -11.98 -16.98
C HIS A 133 1.91 -11.59 -18.42
N ILE A 134 1.19 -10.48 -18.60
CA ILE A 134 0.72 -10.03 -19.91
C ILE A 134 1.87 -9.47 -20.76
N VAL A 135 2.72 -8.62 -20.18
CA VAL A 135 3.76 -7.88 -20.92
C VAL A 135 5.12 -8.60 -20.96
N ASN A 136 5.49 -9.33 -19.89
CA ASN A 136 6.79 -10.00 -19.78
C ASN A 136 6.67 -11.53 -19.92
N GLY A 137 5.45 -12.08 -19.96
CA GLY A 137 5.22 -13.51 -20.04
C GLY A 137 5.54 -14.28 -18.76
N LEU A 138 5.63 -13.59 -17.61
CA LEU A 138 5.94 -14.21 -16.32
C LEU A 138 4.87 -15.24 -15.94
N LYS A 139 5.29 -16.31 -15.28
CA LYS A 139 4.42 -17.32 -14.67
C LYS A 139 4.20 -16.96 -13.21
N GLY A 140 3.19 -17.58 -12.58
CA GLY A 140 2.97 -17.37 -11.14
C GLY A 140 4.20 -17.71 -10.29
N SER A 141 5.01 -18.69 -10.70
CA SER A 141 6.26 -19.03 -10.00
C SER A 141 7.33 -17.93 -9.99
N ASP A 142 7.17 -16.91 -10.84
CA ASP A 142 8.08 -15.76 -10.95
C ASP A 142 7.53 -14.54 -10.17
N LEU A 143 6.36 -14.70 -9.54
CA LEU A 143 5.64 -13.68 -8.79
C LEU A 143 5.59 -14.09 -7.32
N HIS A 144 6.23 -13.30 -6.48
CA HIS A 144 6.37 -13.54 -5.05
C HIS A 144 5.59 -12.48 -4.29
N VAL A 145 4.66 -12.89 -3.43
CA VAL A 145 3.91 -12.00 -2.53
C VAL A 145 4.36 -12.25 -1.10
N ARG A 146 4.70 -11.19 -0.39
CA ARG A 146 5.12 -11.19 1.02
C ARG A 146 4.17 -10.30 1.79
N TYR A 147 3.31 -10.93 2.59
CA TYR A 147 2.41 -10.23 3.48
C TYR A 147 3.12 -9.83 4.77
N PRO A 148 2.76 -8.71 5.40
CA PRO A 148 3.35 -8.34 6.67
C PRO A 148 2.91 -9.27 7.80
N SER A 149 3.68 -9.32 8.88
CA SER A 149 3.45 -10.26 9.98
C SER A 149 2.08 -10.05 10.65
N TRP A 150 1.63 -8.80 10.74
CA TRP A 150 0.34 -8.41 11.30
C TRP A 150 -0.86 -8.84 10.45
N ARG A 151 -0.64 -9.21 9.17
CA ARG A 151 -1.68 -9.68 8.24
C ARG A 151 -1.54 -11.15 7.87
N SER A 152 -1.04 -11.97 8.80
CA SER A 152 -0.83 -13.42 8.55
C SER A 152 -2.11 -14.17 8.12
N TYR A 153 -3.29 -13.65 8.48
CA TYR A 153 -4.59 -14.18 8.07
C TYR A 153 -4.87 -14.04 6.57
N ALA A 154 -4.12 -13.21 5.82
CA ALA A 154 -4.27 -13.09 4.37
C ALA A 154 -4.09 -14.44 3.64
N MET A 155 -3.26 -15.32 4.19
CA MET A 155 -3.03 -16.66 3.65
C MET A 155 -4.28 -17.55 3.68
N THR A 156 -5.20 -17.32 4.61
CA THR A 156 -6.44 -18.09 4.75
C THR A 156 -7.67 -17.34 4.23
N ASP A 157 -7.70 -16.02 4.42
CA ASP A 157 -8.91 -15.23 4.26
C ASP A 157 -8.98 -14.54 2.88
N GLU A 158 -7.85 -14.23 2.26
CA GLU A 158 -7.87 -13.65 0.92
C GLU A 158 -8.14 -14.71 -0.16
N PRO A 159 -8.88 -14.33 -1.22
CA PRO A 159 -8.95 -15.13 -2.43
C PRO A 159 -7.55 -15.44 -2.98
N ASN A 160 -7.39 -16.64 -3.54
CA ASN A 160 -6.16 -16.98 -4.23
C ASN A 160 -5.97 -16.08 -5.47
N PRO A 161 -4.72 -15.68 -5.78
CA PRO A 161 -4.38 -14.99 -7.01
C PRO A 161 -4.90 -15.69 -8.26
N SER A 162 -5.14 -14.91 -9.30
CA SER A 162 -5.68 -15.40 -10.57
C SER A 162 -4.70 -16.29 -11.34
N LEU A 163 -3.40 -16.16 -11.06
CA LEU A 163 -2.35 -17.01 -11.61
C LEU A 163 -2.07 -18.19 -10.67
N LYS A 164 -1.88 -19.37 -11.25
CA LYS A 164 -1.48 -20.57 -10.49
C LYS A 164 -0.03 -20.43 -10.05
N ASN A 165 0.26 -21.00 -8.86
CA ASN A 165 1.60 -21.11 -8.30
C ASN A 165 2.28 -19.77 -7.99
N VAL A 166 1.51 -18.71 -7.74
CA VAL A 166 2.04 -17.48 -7.11
C VAL A 166 2.60 -17.84 -5.73
N ASP A 167 3.84 -17.46 -5.48
CA ASP A 167 4.54 -17.77 -4.23
C ASP A 167 4.15 -16.77 -3.14
N ARG A 168 3.13 -17.13 -2.36
CA ARG A 168 2.59 -16.32 -1.26
C ARG A 168 3.16 -16.78 0.08
N GLN A 169 3.71 -15.86 0.84
CA GLN A 169 4.23 -16.12 2.18
C GLN A 169 3.94 -14.93 3.10
N VAL A 170 3.87 -15.19 4.40
CA VAL A 170 4.03 -14.13 5.41
C VAL A 170 5.53 -13.84 5.51
N ASP A 171 5.88 -12.57 5.48
CA ASP A 171 7.25 -12.12 5.63
C ASP A 171 7.82 -12.55 6.99
N ASP A 172 9.05 -13.05 6.99
CA ASP A 172 9.70 -13.60 8.18
C ASP A 172 10.82 -12.69 8.73
N ASP A 173 10.92 -11.46 8.20
CA ASP A 173 11.93 -10.45 8.54
C ASP A 173 13.38 -10.92 8.34
N LYS A 174 13.60 -11.99 7.56
CA LYS A 174 14.96 -12.49 7.28
C LYS A 174 15.57 -11.88 6.02
N PRO A 175 16.91 -11.89 5.91
CA PRO A 175 17.59 -11.55 4.67
C PRO A 175 17.11 -12.41 3.50
N VAL A 176 16.94 -11.78 2.35
CA VAL A 176 16.52 -12.44 1.11
C VAL A 176 17.75 -12.66 0.23
N ASP A 177 18.02 -13.91 -0.14
CA ASP A 177 19.14 -14.29 -1.01
C ASP A 177 18.83 -14.00 -2.49
N VAL A 178 18.60 -12.71 -2.78
CA VAL A 178 18.25 -12.19 -4.09
C VAL A 178 18.91 -10.82 -4.26
N ILE A 179 19.54 -10.63 -5.42
CA ILE A 179 20.01 -9.30 -5.86
C ILE A 179 18.90 -8.66 -6.68
N PHE A 180 18.48 -7.47 -6.26
CA PHE A 180 17.45 -6.67 -6.91
C PHE A 180 18.07 -5.64 -7.84
N ASP A 181 17.50 -5.53 -9.04
CA ASP A 181 17.95 -4.61 -10.09
C ASP A 181 17.08 -3.35 -10.16
N ARG A 182 15.88 -3.41 -9.57
CA ARG A 182 14.92 -2.31 -9.58
C ARG A 182 14.07 -2.35 -8.32
N ILE A 183 13.72 -1.16 -7.83
CA ILE A 183 12.83 -0.96 -6.69
C ILE A 183 11.68 -0.07 -7.14
N PHE A 184 10.47 -0.44 -6.74
CA PHE A 184 9.31 0.44 -6.81
C PHE A 184 8.71 0.59 -5.41
N ILE A 185 8.48 1.82 -4.97
CA ILE A 185 7.83 2.09 -3.68
C ILE A 185 6.54 2.89 -3.91
N ALA A 186 5.43 2.36 -3.44
CA ALA A 186 4.12 3.00 -3.44
C ALA A 186 3.82 3.65 -2.09
N ARG A 187 3.44 4.93 -2.06
CA ARG A 187 2.97 5.59 -0.82
C ARG A 187 1.61 5.04 -0.38
N SER A 188 0.78 4.63 -1.34
CA SER A 188 -0.57 4.11 -1.13
C SER A 188 -1.41 5.05 -0.27
N GLY A 189 -1.51 6.31 -0.71
CA GLY A 189 -2.21 7.35 0.03
C GLY A 189 -3.70 7.08 0.28
N ALA A 190 -4.29 6.14 -0.46
CA ALA A 190 -5.64 5.62 -0.21
C ALA A 190 -5.70 4.70 1.02
N TRP A 191 -4.60 4.08 1.43
CA TRP A 191 -4.52 3.04 2.46
C TRP A 191 -3.73 3.48 3.69
N VAL A 192 -2.81 4.45 3.55
CA VAL A 192 -1.99 4.98 4.66
C VAL A 192 -2.21 6.48 4.92
N PRO A 193 -2.35 6.92 6.19
CA PRO A 193 -2.71 8.29 6.53
C PRO A 193 -1.58 9.31 6.32
N PRO A 194 -1.93 10.58 6.09
CA PRO A 194 -0.95 11.66 5.91
C PRO A 194 -0.15 11.99 7.17
N TRP A 195 -0.65 11.67 8.38
CA TRP A 195 0.12 11.86 9.62
C TRP A 195 1.29 10.87 9.79
N LEU A 196 1.48 9.96 8.85
CA LEU A 196 2.64 9.06 8.79
C LEU A 196 3.61 9.43 7.66
N ASP A 197 3.39 10.55 6.97
CA ASP A 197 4.22 10.93 5.83
C ASP A 197 5.68 11.24 6.24
N ASP A 198 5.94 11.72 7.46
CA ASP A 198 7.31 11.88 7.98
C ASP A 198 8.04 10.53 8.09
N LYS A 199 7.33 9.46 8.45
CA LYS A 199 7.90 8.10 8.52
C LYS A 199 8.12 7.50 7.14
N TRP A 200 7.20 7.79 6.21
CA TRP A 200 7.35 7.43 4.81
C TRP A 200 8.59 8.09 4.19
N GLU A 201 8.77 9.39 4.43
CA GLU A 201 9.95 10.11 3.95
C GLU A 201 11.24 9.52 4.55
N GLN A 202 11.26 9.25 5.86
CA GLN A 202 12.41 8.60 6.49
C GLN A 202 12.68 7.21 5.90
N PHE A 203 11.64 6.43 5.63
CA PHE A 203 11.78 5.11 5.01
C PHE A 203 12.44 5.19 3.64
N ILE A 204 12.10 6.19 2.82
CA ILE A 204 12.75 6.41 1.53
C ILE A 204 14.21 6.84 1.73
N GLN A 205 14.49 7.75 2.67
CA GLN A 205 15.85 8.21 2.97
C GLN A 205 16.75 7.09 3.50
N ASP A 206 16.19 6.10 4.19
CA ASP A 206 16.91 4.93 4.69
C ASP A 206 17.21 3.90 3.59
N CYS A 207 16.64 4.04 2.39
CA CYS A 207 16.93 3.18 1.26
C CYS A 207 18.37 3.41 0.77
N PRO A 208 19.19 2.36 0.58
CA PRO A 208 20.58 2.52 0.13
C PRO A 208 20.72 2.84 -1.37
N VAL A 209 19.60 2.96 -2.10
CA VAL A 209 19.55 3.25 -3.53
C VAL A 209 18.96 4.64 -3.72
N GLU A 210 19.63 5.47 -4.52
CA GLU A 210 19.18 6.83 -4.82
C GLU A 210 17.94 6.82 -5.73
N VAL A 211 17.03 7.78 -5.50
CA VAL A 211 15.80 7.91 -6.29
C VAL A 211 16.15 8.23 -7.75
N THR A 212 15.71 7.37 -8.65
CA THR A 212 15.87 7.51 -10.10
C THR A 212 14.79 8.38 -10.70
N ASP A 213 13.52 8.13 -10.36
CA ASP A 213 12.38 8.93 -10.85
C ASP A 213 11.19 8.88 -9.87
N ILE A 214 10.36 9.93 -9.94
CA ILE A 214 9.12 10.07 -9.17
C ILE A 214 7.96 10.14 -10.15
N LEU A 215 7.06 9.17 -10.06
CA LEU A 215 5.95 9.03 -10.97
C LEU A 215 4.77 9.93 -10.59
N GLY A 216 4.37 10.80 -11.52
CA GLY A 216 3.19 11.65 -11.34
C GLY A 216 3.43 12.79 -10.36
N GLU A 217 2.37 13.23 -9.68
CA GLU A 217 2.41 14.34 -8.71
C GLU A 217 2.53 13.81 -7.27
N LEU A 218 3.50 12.92 -7.02
CA LEU A 218 3.74 12.41 -5.67
C LEU A 218 4.31 13.53 -4.78
N THR A 219 3.53 13.96 -3.80
CA THR A 219 4.01 14.78 -2.70
C THR A 219 4.59 13.89 -1.60
N MET A 220 5.77 14.23 -1.09
CA MET A 220 6.38 13.47 0.01
C MET A 220 5.58 13.60 1.30
N VAL A 221 5.06 14.81 1.54
CA VAL A 221 4.23 15.14 2.71
C VAL A 221 2.93 15.76 2.23
N ARG A 222 1.81 15.20 2.68
CA ARG A 222 0.46 15.71 2.43
C ARG A 222 0.04 16.68 3.52
N ASP A 223 -0.74 17.67 3.14
CA ASP A 223 -1.35 18.60 4.08
C ASP A 223 -2.28 17.85 5.05
N TRP A 224 -1.99 17.97 6.33
CA TRP A 224 -2.76 17.38 7.41
C TRP A 224 -2.80 18.32 8.61
N ASP A 225 -3.99 18.55 9.17
CA ASP A 225 -4.16 19.40 10.33
C ASP A 225 -5.06 18.74 11.39
N LEU A 226 -4.44 18.38 12.51
CA LEU A 226 -5.14 17.82 13.67
C LEU A 226 -6.13 18.81 14.29
N SER A 227 -5.96 20.12 14.09
CA SER A 227 -6.89 21.14 14.57
C SER A 227 -8.27 21.00 13.90
N LEU A 228 -8.33 20.61 12.63
CA LEU A 228 -9.58 20.39 11.91
C LEU A 228 -10.35 19.18 12.46
N VAL A 229 -9.62 18.13 12.86
CA VAL A 229 -10.20 16.97 13.56
C VAL A 229 -10.86 17.39 14.88
N GLN A 230 -10.18 18.25 15.65
CA GLN A 230 -10.69 18.75 16.92
C GLN A 230 -11.93 19.64 16.75
N GLN A 231 -11.91 20.53 15.75
CA GLN A 231 -13.05 21.40 15.42
C GLN A 231 -14.29 20.58 15.07
N GLU A 232 -14.14 19.53 14.26
CA GLU A 232 -15.27 18.67 13.88
C GLU A 232 -15.83 17.89 15.09
N LEU A 233 -14.97 17.38 15.98
CA LEU A 233 -15.41 16.73 17.21
C LEU A 233 -16.24 17.67 18.09
N ASP A 234 -15.80 18.92 18.22
CA ASP A 234 -16.50 19.90 19.04
C ASP A 234 -17.83 20.33 18.41
N ALA A 235 -17.90 20.45 17.09
CA ALA A 235 -19.16 20.66 16.37
C ALA A 235 -20.14 19.49 16.57
N ARG A 236 -19.67 18.23 16.52
CA ARG A 236 -20.50 17.04 16.79
C ARG A 236 -21.06 17.04 18.22
N LYS A 237 -20.24 17.40 19.22
CA LYS A 237 -20.70 17.52 20.62
C LYS A 237 -21.76 18.60 20.78
N GLN A 238 -21.59 19.76 20.13
CA GLN A 238 -22.58 20.84 20.16
C GLN A 238 -23.91 20.39 19.56
N LEU A 239 -23.90 19.70 18.43
CA LEU A 239 -25.10 19.15 17.80
C LEU A 239 -25.82 18.13 18.69
N MET A 240 -25.09 17.23 19.34
CA MET A 240 -25.67 16.27 20.29
C MET A 240 -26.35 16.98 21.46
N LYS A 241 -25.68 17.99 22.04
CA LYS A 241 -26.25 18.79 23.13
C LYS A 241 -27.54 19.52 22.70
N MET A 242 -27.54 20.12 21.51
CA MET A 242 -28.73 20.79 20.97
C MET A 242 -29.89 19.81 20.75
N HIS A 243 -29.59 18.56 20.36
CA HIS A 243 -30.60 17.52 20.21
C HIS A 243 -31.20 17.09 21.55
N GLU A 244 -30.36 16.89 22.56
CA GLU A 244 -30.79 16.56 23.94
C GLU A 244 -31.65 17.66 24.55
N GLU A 245 -31.31 18.94 24.32
CA GLU A 245 -32.08 20.10 24.82
C GLU A 245 -33.43 20.29 24.10
N ALA A 246 -33.61 19.69 22.92
CA ALA A 246 -34.84 19.77 22.12
C ALA A 246 -35.85 18.64 22.40
N GLN A 247 -35.46 17.63 23.20
CA GLN A 247 -36.31 16.52 23.65
C GLN A 247 -36.95 16.82 25.02
#